data_AF-A0A969F8W5-F1
#
_entry.id   AF-A0A969F8W5-F1
#
_cell.length_a   1.000
_cell.length_b   1.000
_cell.length_c   1.000
_cell.angle_alpha   90.00
_cell.angle_beta   90.00
_cell.angle_gamma   90.00
#
_symmetry.space_group_name_H-M   'P 1'
#
loop_
_entity.id
_entity.type
_entity.pdbx_description
1 polymer ?
#
loop_
_entity_poly.entity_id
_entity_poly.type
_entity_poly.pdbx_seq_one_letter_code
_entity_poly.pdbx_strand_id
1 'polypeptide(L)' 'MFSLLEATVKPLLLNTKVLEAAYELYLQAPQSEHPEIDLKELSNRTGASLLECRNAIVGAHEVGRFPKCSLRS' A
#
# COMPACT_ATOMS: atom_id res chain seq x y z
N MET A 1 8.65 5.90 27.49
CA MET A 1 7.27 5.48 27.19
C MET A 1 6.71 6.36 26.07
N PHE A 2 7.34 6.33 24.88
CA PHE A 2 6.98 7.15 23.70
C PHE A 2 6.53 6.28 22.50
N SER A 3 6.65 4.96 22.61
CA SER A 3 6.45 4.01 21.49
C SER A 3 4.99 3.69 21.16
N LEU A 4 4.04 4.06 22.03
CA LEU A 4 2.60 3.83 21.78
C LEU A 4 1.97 4.92 20.90
N LEU A 5 2.51 6.15 20.93
CA LEU A 5 2.03 7.22 20.07
C LEU A 5 2.45 6.97 18.62
N GLU A 6 3.68 6.52 18.35
CA GLU A 6 4.11 6.18 16.97
C GLU A 6 3.26 5.07 16.34
N ALA A 7 2.87 4.06 17.13
CA ALA A 7 2.02 2.97 16.66
C ALA A 7 0.57 3.41 16.36
N THR A 8 0.10 4.48 17.03
CA THR A 8 -1.27 5.00 16.85
C THR A 8 -1.33 6.13 15.82
N VAL A 9 -0.23 6.85 15.59
CA VAL A 9 -0.13 7.92 14.58
C VAL A 9 0.22 7.37 13.19
N LYS A 10 1.00 6.28 13.09
CA LYS A 10 1.26 5.59 11.81
C LYS A 10 -0.01 5.20 11.02
N PRO A 11 -1.07 4.62 11.61
CA PRO A 11 -2.28 4.28 10.86
C PRO A 11 -3.06 5.50 10.35
N LEU A 12 -2.86 6.70 10.93
CA LEU A 12 -3.52 7.94 10.50
C LEU A 12 -2.82 8.64 9.33
N LEU A 13 -1.60 8.20 8.95
CA LEU A 13 -0.85 8.68 7.78
C LEU A 13 -0.86 7.66 6.62
N LEU A 14 -1.65 6.59 6.72
CA LEU A 14 -1.87 5.71 5.59
C LEU A 14 -2.67 6.48 4.54
N ASN A 15 -2.05 6.70 3.37
CA ASN A 15 -2.67 7.39 2.26
C ASN A 15 -3.81 6.51 1.71
N THR A 16 -5.02 6.74 2.19
CA THR A 16 -6.21 5.93 1.88
C THR A 16 -6.47 5.86 0.39
N LYS A 17 -6.24 6.96 -0.34
CA LYS A 17 -6.34 7.01 -1.81
C LYS A 17 -5.37 6.03 -2.49
N VAL A 18 -4.16 5.90 -1.96
CA VAL A 18 -3.17 4.92 -2.46
C VAL A 18 -3.60 3.50 -2.14
N LEU A 19 -4.14 3.25 -0.95
CA LEU A 19 -4.59 1.91 -0.57
C LEU A 19 -5.82 1.46 -1.35
N GLU A 20 -6.78 2.35 -1.61
CA GLU A 20 -7.95 2.07 -2.44
C GLU A 20 -7.53 1.71 -3.86
N ALA A 21 -6.70 2.54 -4.49
CA ALA A 21 -6.17 2.26 -5.84
C ALA A 21 -5.32 0.97 -5.87
N ALA A 22 -4.54 0.70 -4.84
CA ALA A 22 -3.76 -0.54 -4.72
C ALA A 22 -4.67 -1.76 -4.60
N TYR A 23 -5.79 -1.62 -3.88
CA TYR A 23 -6.77 -2.70 -3.74
C TYR A 23 -7.51 -2.98 -5.04
N GLU A 24 -7.86 -1.94 -5.81
CA GLU A 24 -8.40 -2.10 -7.15
C GLU A 24 -7.43 -2.83 -8.07
N LEU A 25 -6.14 -2.45 -8.06
CA LEU A 25 -5.10 -3.13 -8.84
C LEU A 25 -4.95 -4.59 -8.38
N TYR A 26 -5.02 -4.85 -7.08
CA TYR A 26 -4.98 -6.19 -6.52
C TYR A 26 -6.17 -7.05 -6.99
N LEU A 27 -7.38 -6.48 -7.04
CA LEU A 27 -8.58 -7.18 -7.55
C LEU A 27 -8.55 -7.39 -9.07
N GLN A 28 -7.89 -6.50 -9.80
CA GLN A 28 -7.69 -6.61 -11.25
C GLN A 28 -6.54 -7.56 -11.62
N ALA A 29 -5.60 -7.79 -10.70
CA ALA A 29 -4.48 -8.68 -10.93
C ALA A 29 -4.99 -10.11 -11.17
N PRO A 30 -4.38 -10.86 -12.10
CA PRO A 30 -4.69 -12.27 -12.29
C PRO A 30 -4.51 -13.00 -10.96
N GLN A 31 -5.41 -13.94 -10.64
CA GLN A 31 -5.35 -14.76 -9.42
C GLN A 31 -4.15 -15.71 -9.47
N SER A 32 -2.96 -15.17 -9.28
CA SER A 32 -1.72 -15.90 -9.02
C SER A 32 -1.50 -16.00 -7.51
N GLU A 33 -0.64 -16.92 -7.09
CA GLU A 33 -0.27 -17.08 -5.68
C GLU A 33 0.36 -15.80 -5.08
N HIS A 34 0.87 -14.91 -5.93
CA HIS A 34 1.48 -13.63 -5.56
C HIS A 34 1.06 -12.53 -6.55
N PRO A 35 -0.11 -11.90 -6.36
CA PRO A 35 -0.53 -10.79 -7.21
C PRO A 35 0.50 -9.67 -7.13
N GLU A 36 0.91 -9.20 -8.30
CA GLU A 36 1.95 -8.18 -8.46
C GLU A 36 1.28 -6.83 -8.71
N ILE A 37 1.59 -5.84 -7.88
CA ILE A 37 1.09 -4.46 -8.01
C ILE A 37 2.18 -3.60 -8.61
N ASP A 38 1.88 -2.95 -9.72
CA ASP A 38 2.77 -1.99 -10.35
C ASP A 38 2.70 -0.63 -9.62
N LEU A 39 3.81 -0.26 -8.98
CA LEU A 39 3.94 1.01 -8.25
C LEU A 39 3.89 2.22 -9.20
N LYS A 40 4.32 2.08 -10.46
CA LYS A 40 4.20 3.16 -11.46
C LYS A 40 2.74 3.38 -11.81
N GLU A 41 1.98 2.31 -12.02
CA GLU A 41 0.54 2.44 -12.28
C GLU A 41 -0.17 3.07 -11.07
N LEU A 42 0.17 2.64 -9.86
CA LEU A 42 -0.38 3.20 -8.64
C LEU A 42 -0.04 4.69 -8.47
N SER A 43 1.21 5.07 -8.74
CA SER A 43 1.65 6.46 -8.73
C SER A 43 0.89 7.30 -9.76
N ASN A 44 0.70 6.79 -10.97
CA ASN A 44 -0.08 7.46 -12.02
C ASN A 44 -1.55 7.67 -11.64
N ARG A 45 -2.19 6.67 -11.01
CA ARG A 45 -3.60 6.77 -10.57
C ARG A 45 -3.79 7.72 -9.39
N THR A 46 -2.84 7.72 -8.45
CA THR A 46 -2.99 8.42 -7.17
C THR A 46 -2.41 9.83 -7.20
N GLY A 47 -1.41 10.07 -8.07
CA GLY A 47 -0.57 11.26 -8.09
C GLY A 47 0.53 11.26 -7.01
N ALA A 48 0.65 10.18 -6.23
CA ALA A 48 1.67 10.05 -5.20
C ALA A 48 3.00 9.58 -5.79
N SER A 49 4.12 9.84 -5.13
CA SER A 49 5.42 9.32 -5.55
C SER A 49 5.50 7.78 -5.40
N LEU A 50 6.41 7.14 -6.14
CA LEU A 50 6.66 5.70 -6.02
C LEU A 50 7.01 5.28 -4.58
N LEU A 51 7.74 6.14 -3.86
CA LEU A 51 8.17 5.88 -2.49
C LEU A 51 7.01 5.96 -1.51
N GLU A 52 6.10 6.93 -1.68
CA GLU A 52 4.86 7.01 -0.91
C GLU A 52 3.95 5.83 -1.19
N CYS A 53 3.82 5.44 -2.47
CA CYS A 53 3.09 4.25 -2.89
C CYS A 53 3.57 2.99 -2.19
N ARG A 54 4.89 2.76 -2.22
CA ARG A 54 5.54 1.63 -1.55
C ARG A 54 5.33 1.68 -0.05
N ASN A 55 5.58 2.83 0.58
CA ASN A 55 5.49 2.96 2.04
C ASN A 55 4.04 2.78 2.53
N ALA A 56 3.05 3.24 1.77
CA ALA A 56 1.63 3.03 2.09
C ALA A 56 1.28 1.55 2.04
N ILE A 57 1.66 0.82 0.99
CA ILE A 57 1.36 -0.62 0.88
C ILE A 57 2.10 -1.43 1.95
N VAL A 58 3.41 -1.19 2.12
CA VAL A 58 4.21 -1.89 3.14
C VAL A 58 3.68 -1.58 4.54
N GLY A 59 3.38 -0.31 4.83
CA GLY A 59 2.82 0.09 6.12
C GLY A 59 1.45 -0.53 6.38
N ALA A 60 0.58 -0.59 5.37
CA ALA A 60 -0.72 -1.26 5.47
C ALA A 60 -0.60 -2.78 5.63
N HIS A 61 0.41 -3.40 5.00
CA HIS A 61 0.70 -4.82 5.16
C HIS A 61 1.15 -5.15 6.60
N GLU A 62 2.07 -4.36 7.17
CA GLU A 62 2.56 -4.54 8.54
C GLU A 62 1.43 -4.47 9.59
N VAL A 63 0.41 -3.64 9.36
CA VAL A 63 -0.75 -3.51 10.25
C VAL A 63 -1.91 -4.45 9.89
N GLY A 64 -1.72 -5.37 8.95
CA GLY A 64 -2.73 -6.36 8.54
C GLY A 64 -3.93 -5.78 7.78
N ARG A 65 -3.78 -4.60 7.18
CA ARG A 65 -4.82 -3.88 6.41
C ARG A 65 -4.67 -4.06 4.89
N PHE A 66 -3.61 -4.73 4.42
CA PHE A 66 -3.41 -5.03 3.01
C PHE A 66 -2.91 -6.48 2.80
N PRO A 67 -3.44 -7.23 1.81
CA PRO A 67 -3.02 -8.60 1.52
C PRO A 67 -1.56 -8.68 1.08
N LYS A 68 -0.95 -9.87 1.19
CA LYS A 68 0.41 -10.09 0.64
C LYS A 68 0.38 -9.92 -0.88
N CYS A 69 1.23 -9.06 -1.40
CA CYS A 69 1.42 -8.81 -2.82
C CYS A 69 2.91 -8.57 -3.12
N SER A 70 3.31 -8.83 -4.35
CA SER A 70 4.63 -8.42 -4.86
C SER A 70 4.55 -6.99 -5.37
N LEU A 71 5.59 -6.18 -5.16
CA LEU A 71 5.65 -4.81 -5.64
C LEU A 71 6.62 -4.72 -6.82
N ARG A 72 6.11 -4.27 -7.97
CA ARG A 72 6.90 -4.00 -9.18
C ARG A 72 7.17 -2.51 -9.30
N SER A 73 8.41 -2.13 -9.54
CA SER A 73 8.87 -0.73 -9.63
C SER A 73 9.18 -0.26 -11.04
#